data_AF-A0A6B2DQ03-F1
#
_entry.id   AF-A0A6B2DQ03-F1
#
_cell.length_a   1.000
_cell.length_b   1.000
_cell.length_c   1.000
_cell.angle_alpha   90.00
_cell.angle_beta   90.00
_cell.angle_gamma   90.00
#
_symmetry.space_group_name_H-M   'P 1'
#
loop_
_entity.id
_entity.type
_entity.pdbx_description
1 polymer ?
#
loop_
_entity_poly.entity_id
_entity_poly.type
_entity_poly.pdbx_seq_one_letter_code
_entity_poly.pdbx_strand_id
1 'polypeptide(L)' 'GTALLELAVRAGDEVGCDHVEELTLAAPLVLPSRDAAVVVQVWTGAPDDRGRRPVTVYSRAADAPGLPWVLHASGLVA' A
#
# COMPACT_ATOMS: atom_id res chain seq x y z
N GLY A 1 6.51 5.77 7.59
CA GLY A 1 6.86 6.19 6.23
C GLY A 1 7.55 5.07 5.50
N THR A 2 8.82 4.80 5.82
CA THR A 2 9.69 3.84 5.12
C THR A 2 9.09 2.45 4.93
N ALA A 3 8.44 1.86 5.94
CA ALA A 3 7.78 0.55 5.77
C ALA A 3 6.69 0.54 4.69
N LEU A 4 5.98 1.67 4.48
CA LEU A 4 4.98 1.79 3.40
C LEU A 4 5.65 1.91 2.03
N LEU A 5 6.83 2.53 1.97
CA LEU A 5 7.65 2.58 0.76
C LEU A 5 8.16 1.18 0.38
N GLU A 6 8.66 0.40 1.35
CA GLU A 6 9.08 -0.98 1.12
C GLU A 6 7.94 -1.86 0.58
N LEU A 7 6.73 -1.69 1.11
CA LEU A 7 5.54 -2.38 0.58
C LEU A 7 5.22 -1.97 -0.86
N ALA A 8 5.39 -0.70 -1.22
CA ALA A 8 5.19 -0.21 -2.58
C ALA A 8 6.24 -0.75 -3.55
N VAL A 9 7.52 -0.76 -3.17
CA VAL A 9 8.61 -1.38 -3.95
C VAL A 9 8.31 -2.86 -4.18
N ARG A 10 7.99 -3.60 -3.11
CA ARG A 10 7.71 -5.03 -3.19
C ARG A 10 6.53 -5.34 -4.11
N ALA A 11 5.50 -4.49 -4.12
CA ALA A 11 4.35 -4.63 -5.00
C ALA A 11 4.67 -4.25 -6.45
N GLY A 12 5.54 -3.25 -6.66
CA GLY A 12 6.10 -2.93 -7.98
C GLY A 12 6.85 -4.12 -8.58
N ASP A 13 7.72 -4.77 -7.80
CA ASP A 13 8.49 -5.93 -8.24
C ASP A 13 7.59 -7.06 -8.76
N GLU A 14 6.43 -7.30 -8.12
CA GLU A 14 5.45 -8.31 -8.56
C GLU A 14 4.85 -8.04 -9.93
N VAL A 15 4.85 -6.78 -10.38
CA VAL A 15 4.29 -6.34 -11.66
C VAL A 15 5.36 -5.88 -12.65
N GLY A 16 6.63 -6.12 -12.34
CA GLY A 16 7.77 -5.77 -13.19
C GLY A 16 8.15 -4.28 -13.19
N CYS A 17 7.75 -3.55 -12.15
CA CYS A 17 8.10 -2.15 -11.94
C CYS A 17 9.19 -2.06 -10.86
N ASP A 18 10.38 -1.59 -11.21
CA ASP A 18 11.54 -1.54 -10.31
C ASP A 18 11.70 -0.19 -9.58
N HIS A 19 10.82 0.77 -9.87
CA HIS A 19 10.89 2.11 -9.34
C HIS A 19 9.57 2.60 -8.75
N VAL A 20 9.65 3.32 -7.62
CA VAL A 20 8.55 4.12 -7.08
C VAL A 20 8.74 5.55 -7.53
N GLU A 21 7.93 6.02 -8.48
CA GLU A 21 8.02 7.38 -9.02
C GLU A 21 7.59 8.42 -7.97
N GLU A 22 6.48 8.14 -7.28
CA GLU A 22 5.91 9.01 -6.27
C GLU A 22 5.19 8.17 -5.20
N LEU A 23 5.29 8.60 -3.94
CA LEU A 23 4.49 8.04 -2.86
C LEU A 23 4.06 9.14 -1.89
N THR A 24 2.77 9.44 -1.87
CA THR A 24 2.16 10.35 -0.89
C THR A 24 1.67 9.56 0.31
N LEU A 25 2.04 10.01 1.51
CA LEU A 25 1.56 9.44 2.78
C LEU A 25 0.29 10.16 3.22
N ALA A 26 -0.81 9.42 3.36
CA ALA A 26 -2.13 9.96 3.72
C ALA A 26 -2.40 9.89 5.23
N ALA A 27 -2.07 8.75 5.86
CA ALA A 27 -2.31 8.52 7.28
C ALA A 27 -1.31 7.50 7.85
N PRO A 28 -0.98 7.57 9.15
CA PRO A 28 -0.11 6.57 9.78
C PRO A 28 -0.77 5.19 9.83
N LEU A 29 0.02 4.14 9.61
CA LEU A 29 -0.37 2.76 9.91
C LEU A 29 -0.11 2.49 11.41
N VAL A 30 -1.18 2.45 12.20
CA VAL A 30 -1.07 2.21 13.64
C VAL A 30 -1.10 0.71 13.89
N LEU A 31 -0.03 0.19 14.49
CA LEU A 31 0.03 -1.21 14.90
C LEU A 31 -0.61 -1.36 16.29
N PRO A 32 -1.55 -2.30 16.46
CA PRO A 32 -2.16 -2.55 17.76
C PRO A 32 -1.17 -3.22 18.73
N SER A 33 -1.58 -3.35 19.99
CA SER A 33 -0.88 -4.20 20.96
C SER A 33 -0.83 -5.66 20.49
N ARG A 34 0.02 -6.47 21.14
CA ARG A 34 0.35 -7.84 20.71
C ARG A 34 -0.85 -8.80 20.53
N ASP A 35 -2.00 -8.45 21.10
CA ASP A 35 -3.20 -9.29 21.11
C ASP A 35 -4.14 -9.03 19.93
N ALA A 36 -3.81 -8.08 19.04
CA ALA A 36 -4.58 -7.76 17.85
C ALA A 36 -3.68 -7.63 16.61
N ALA A 37 -4.30 -7.63 15.43
CA ALA A 37 -3.61 -7.56 14.15
C ALA A 37 -4.33 -6.61 13.20
N VAL A 38 -3.59 -6.10 12.23
CA VAL A 38 -4.14 -5.38 11.07
C VAL A 38 -3.91 -6.23 9.82
N VAL A 39 -4.91 -6.26 8.95
CA VAL A 39 -4.73 -6.74 7.58
C VAL A 39 -4.24 -5.55 6.77
N VAL A 40 -3.12 -5.73 6.07
CA VAL A 40 -2.59 -4.75 5.13
C VAL A 40 -2.89 -5.26 3.71
N GLN A 41 -3.40 -4.37 2.87
CA GLN A 41 -3.62 -4.64 1.46
C GLN A 41 -2.81 -3.64 0.64
N VAL A 42 -2.01 -4.15 -0.29
CA VAL A 42 -1.34 -3.35 -1.31
C VAL A 42 -1.99 -3.67 -2.64
N TRP A 43 -2.40 -2.65 -3.39
CA TRP A 43 -3.04 -2.80 -4.68
C TRP A 43 -2.24 -2.06 -5.74
N THR A 44 -1.98 -2.75 -6.85
CA THR A 44 -1.34 -2.20 -8.06
C THR A 44 -2.34 -2.25 -9.21
N GLY A 45 -2.61 -1.10 -9.82
CA GLY A 45 -3.56 -1.01 -10.92
C GLY A 45 -3.01 -1.46 -12.27
N ALA A 46 -3.88 -1.34 -13.27
CA ALA A 46 -3.50 -1.48 -14.67
C ALA A 46 -2.43 -0.42 -15.04
N PRO A 47 -1.52 -0.73 -15.96
CA PRO A 47 -0.54 0.25 -16.42
C PRO A 47 -1.22 1.31 -17.29
N ASP A 48 -0.70 2.53 -17.25
CA ASP A 48 -1.00 3.56 -18.25
C ASP A 48 -0.18 3.35 -19.54
N ASP A 49 -0.34 4.23 -20.53
CA ASP A 49 0.37 4.17 -21.81
C ASP A 49 1.90 4.27 -21.68
N ARG A 50 2.42 4.67 -20.52
CA ARG A 50 3.84 4.77 -20.20
C ARG A 50 4.34 3.60 -19.34
N GLY A 51 3.48 2.62 -19.08
CA GLY A 51 3.80 1.47 -18.22
C GLY A 51 3.65 1.75 -16.72
N ARG A 52 3.29 2.97 -16.32
CA ARG A 52 3.20 3.35 -14.91
C ARG A 52 1.92 2.81 -14.30
N ARG A 53 1.99 2.35 -13.07
CA ARG A 53 0.86 1.73 -12.36
C ARG A 53 0.56 2.51 -11.09
N PRO A 54 -0.71 2.81 -10.79
CA PRO A 54 -1.07 3.33 -9.49
C PRO A 54 -0.83 2.25 -8.43
N VAL A 55 -0.24 2.64 -7.31
CA VAL A 55 -0.09 1.80 -6.11
C VAL A 55 -0.81 2.43 -4.94
N THR A 56 -1.54 1.63 -4.17
CA THR A 56 -2.21 2.07 -2.93
C THR A 56 -1.97 1.08 -1.81
N VAL A 57 -1.81 1.60 -0.59
CA VAL A 57 -1.63 0.80 0.63
C VAL A 57 -2.76 1.13 1.60
N TYR A 58 -3.52 0.10 1.94
CA TYR A 58 -4.63 0.18 2.89
C TYR A 58 -4.39 -0.73 4.09
N SER A 59 -5.03 -0.41 5.22
CA SER A 59 -5.19 -1.38 6.30
C SER A 59 -6.59 -1.38 6.90
N ARG A 60 -6.89 -2.45 7.61
CA ARG A 60 -8.09 -2.62 8.42
C ARG A 60 -7.78 -3.54 9.60
N ALA A 61 -8.45 -3.37 10.72
CA ALA A 61 -8.36 -4.31 11.83
C ALA A 61 -8.77 -5.73 11.40
N ALA A 62 -8.00 -6.73 11.80
CA ALA A 62 -8.21 -8.12 11.40
C ALA A 62 -9.46 -8.75 12.04
N ASP A 63 -9.81 -8.30 13.24
CA ASP A 63 -10.96 -8.74 14.04
C ASP A 63 -12.26 -8.00 13.68
N ALA A 64 -12.20 -6.96 12.84
CA ALA A 64 -13.34 -6.17 12.44
C ALA A 64 -13.47 -6.07 10.91
N PRO A 65 -13.77 -7.18 10.21
CA PRO A 65 -13.86 -7.22 8.75
C PRO A 65 -15.02 -6.38 8.16
N GLY A 66 -15.92 -5.86 8.99
CA GLY A 66 -16.96 -4.93 8.59
C GLY A 66 -16.55 -3.45 8.57
N LEU A 67 -15.36 -3.11 9.10
CA LEU A 67 -14.86 -1.73 9.10
C LEU A 67 -14.37 -1.30 7.71
N PRO A 68 -14.40 0.01 7.39
CA PRO A 68 -13.80 0.52 6.18
C PRO A 68 -12.27 0.36 6.22
N TRP A 69 -11.68 0.29 5.03
CA TRP A 69 -10.24 0.35 4.85
C TRP A 69 -9.73 1.77 5.06
N VAL A 70 -8.59 1.92 5.73
CA VAL A 70 -7.89 3.19 5.90
C VAL A 70 -6.78 3.28 4.86
N LEU A 71 -6.75 4.35 4.07
CA LEU A 71 -5.67 4.65 3.13
C LEU A 71 -4.45 5.17 3.88
N HIS A 72 -3.30 4.55 3.67
CA HIS A 72 -2.03 4.98 4.28
C HIS A 72 -1.10 5.64 3.28
N ALA A 73 -1.05 5.13 2.05
CA ALA A 73 -0.24 5.68 0.99
C ALA A 73 -0.85 5.46 -0.40
N SER A 74 -0.62 6.40 -1.30
CA SER A 74 -0.98 6.29 -2.71
C SER A 74 0.13 6.88 -3.58
N GLY A 75 0.35 6.31 -4.75
CA GLY A 75 1.47 6.69 -5.59
C GLY A 75 1.47 6.03 -6.96
N LEU A 76 2.64 6.07 -7.60
CA LEU A 76 2.92 5.47 -8.90
C LEU A 76 4.19 4.63 -8.83
N VAL A 77 4.18 3.47 -9.49
CA VAL A 77 5.35 2.64 -9.77
C VAL A 77 5.55 2.50 -11.28
N ALA A 78 6.79 2.31 -11.71
CA ALA A 78 7.17 2.18 -13.12
C ALA A 78 8.20 1.06 -13.30
#